data_AF-A0A0M5MJL1-F1
#
_entry.id   AF-A0A0M5MJL1-F1
#
_cell.length_a   1.000
_cell.length_b   1.000
_cell.length_c   1.000
_cell.angle_alpha   90.00
_cell.angle_beta   90.00
_cell.angle_gamma   90.00
#
_symmetry.space_group_name_H-M   'P 1'
#
loop_
_entity.id
_entity.type
_entity.pdbx_description
1 polymer ?
#
loop_
_entity_poly.entity_id
_entity_poly.type
_entity_poly.pdbx_seq_one_letter_code
_entity_poly.pdbx_strand_id
1 'polypeptide(L)'
;MLRGSELNEAIENELKEMVQEGMEKAPISNTALHQRLVAKGYVKGSLSTLSTKERKALIQKYTKEQLLPLNLNEKEEQLYVNKKTRQALLDTNKGLKEKITELGNELNQNTAILIEIINQVKLRTNLELDDLLSPYLISELKNQSKLKKI
;
A
#
# COMPACT_ATOMS: atom_id res chain seq x y z
N MET A 1 -22.51 19.48 -20.26
CA MET A 1 -21.75 20.10 -19.16
C MET A 1 -22.65 20.07 -17.95
N LEU A 2 -22.27 19.29 -16.94
CA LEU A 2 -23.11 19.07 -15.77
C LEU A 2 -23.04 20.29 -14.84
N ARG A 3 -24.15 20.60 -14.16
CA ARG A 3 -24.25 21.74 -13.24
C ARG A 3 -25.00 21.33 -11.98
N GLY A 4 -24.82 22.10 -10.91
CA GLY A 4 -25.55 21.87 -9.65
C GLY A 4 -25.27 20.49 -9.04
N SER A 5 -26.34 19.80 -8.66
CA SER A 5 -26.32 18.47 -8.02
C SER A 5 -25.76 17.37 -8.92
N GLU A 6 -26.07 17.38 -10.21
CA GLU A 6 -25.59 16.39 -11.18
C GLU A 6 -24.05 16.41 -11.29
N LEU A 7 -23.46 17.60 -11.17
CA LEU A 7 -22.00 17.74 -11.13
C LEU A 7 -21.41 17.19 -9.82
N ASN A 8 -22.11 17.33 -8.70
CA ASN A 8 -21.64 16.80 -7.42
C ASN A 8 -21.64 15.26 -7.45
N GLU A 9 -22.67 14.65 -8.03
CA GLU A 9 -22.76 13.20 -8.20
C GLU A 9 -21.69 12.67 -9.15
N ALA A 10 -21.46 13.35 -10.29
CA ALA A 10 -20.38 12.98 -11.20
C ALA A 10 -19.00 13.08 -10.55
N ILE A 11 -18.77 14.12 -9.73
CA ILE A 11 -17.53 14.26 -8.94
C ILE A 11 -17.39 13.10 -7.94
N GLU A 12 -18.46 12.75 -7.24
CA GLU A 12 -18.43 11.66 -6.26
C GLU A 12 -18.13 10.32 -6.92
N ASN A 13 -18.78 10.00 -8.04
CA ASN A 13 -18.55 8.77 -8.78
C ASN A 13 -17.11 8.70 -9.31
N GLU A 14 -16.59 9.81 -9.82
CA GLU A 14 -15.19 9.91 -10.25
C GLU A 14 -14.22 9.66 -9.08
N LEU A 15 -14.50 10.23 -7.92
CA LEU A 15 -13.68 10.03 -6.72
C LEU A 15 -13.69 8.57 -6.26
N LYS A 16 -14.85 7.89 -6.32
CA LYS A 16 -14.96 6.44 -6.02
C LYS A 16 -14.11 5.60 -6.97
N GLU A 17 -14.17 5.88 -8.27
CA GLU A 17 -13.32 5.22 -9.27
C GLU A 17 -11.83 5.44 -8.96
N MET A 18 -11.42 6.67 -8.62
CA MET A 18 -10.03 6.97 -8.26
C MET A 18 -9.57 6.21 -7.00
N VAL A 19 -10.45 6.02 -6.01
CA VAL A 19 -10.14 5.18 -4.84
C VAL A 19 -9.95 3.72 -5.24
N GLN A 20 -10.81 3.17 -6.10
CA GLN A 20 -10.70 1.78 -6.56
C GLN A 20 -9.45 1.51 -7.41
N GLU A 21 -9.08 2.44 -8.28
CA GLU A 21 -7.85 2.36 -9.08
C GLU A 21 -6.58 2.45 -8.22
N GLY A 22 -6.70 3.05 -7.04
CA GLY A 22 -5.64 3.16 -6.06
C GLY A 22 -4.66 4.31 -6.33
N MET A 23 -3.83 4.55 -5.31
CA MET A 23 -2.87 5.67 -5.28
C MET A 23 -1.81 5.62 -6.39
N GLU A 24 -1.43 4.42 -6.82
CA GLU A 24 -0.38 4.24 -7.84
C GLU A 24 -0.85 4.66 -9.23
N LYS A 25 -2.15 4.51 -9.54
CA LYS A 25 -2.73 4.82 -10.86
C LYS A 25 -3.50 6.14 -10.89
N ALA A 26 -4.35 6.39 -9.89
CA ALA A 26 -5.26 7.52 -9.87
C ALA A 26 -5.24 8.26 -8.53
N PRO A 27 -4.14 8.95 -8.22
CA PRO A 27 -4.01 9.65 -6.94
C PRO A 27 -4.92 10.89 -6.89
N ILE A 28 -5.73 10.98 -5.84
CA ILE A 28 -6.71 12.06 -5.69
C ILE A 28 -5.98 13.39 -5.45
N SER A 29 -6.25 14.34 -6.35
CA SER A 29 -5.85 15.74 -6.22
C SER A 29 -6.81 16.60 -7.04
N ASN A 30 -7.01 17.86 -6.64
CA ASN A 30 -7.90 18.78 -7.37
C ASN A 30 -7.54 18.89 -8.85
N THR A 31 -6.25 18.83 -9.19
CA THR A 31 -5.75 18.87 -10.57
C THR A 31 -6.05 17.59 -11.33
N ALA A 32 -5.78 16.42 -10.75
CA ALA A 32 -6.00 15.13 -11.40
C ALA A 32 -7.50 14.87 -11.62
N LEU A 33 -8.31 15.11 -10.58
CA LEU A 33 -9.76 15.01 -10.65
C LEU A 33 -10.33 15.92 -11.74
N HIS A 34 -9.88 17.17 -11.80
CA HIS A 34 -10.31 18.11 -12.84
C HIS A 34 -9.97 17.61 -14.25
N GLN A 35 -8.74 17.10 -14.46
CA GLN A 35 -8.32 16.58 -15.75
C GLN A 35 -9.21 15.42 -16.20
N ARG A 36 -9.57 14.50 -15.29
CA ARG A 36 -10.48 13.39 -15.61
C ARG A 36 -11.89 13.88 -15.94
N LEU A 37 -12.42 14.82 -15.15
CA LEU A 37 -13.75 15.41 -15.40
C LEU A 37 -13.81 16.19 -16.72
N VAL A 38 -12.72 16.82 -17.14
CA VAL A 38 -12.60 17.45 -18.47
C VAL A 38 -12.52 16.41 -19.57
N ALA A 39 -11.72 15.35 -19.39
CA ALA A 39 -11.59 14.27 -20.37
C ALA A 39 -12.92 13.55 -20.60
N LYS A 40 -13.74 13.38 -19.57
CA LYS A 40 -15.10 12.82 -19.66
C LYS A 40 -16.15 13.83 -20.14
N GLY A 41 -15.77 15.10 -20.39
CA GLY A 41 -16.66 16.15 -20.89
C GLY A 41 -17.67 16.70 -19.88
N TYR A 42 -17.54 16.34 -18.60
CA TYR A 42 -18.44 16.80 -17.53
C TYR A 42 -18.24 18.29 -17.22
N VAL A 43 -17.00 18.76 -17.30
CA VAL A 43 -16.59 20.15 -16.99
C VAL A 43 -15.79 20.75 -18.13
N LYS A 44 -16.05 22.01 -18.49
CA LYS A 44 -15.27 22.84 -19.43
C LYS A 44 -14.59 24.06 -18.78
N GLY A 45 -14.81 24.25 -17.47
CA GLY A 45 -14.30 25.40 -16.72
C GLY A 45 -12.88 25.20 -16.19
N SER A 46 -12.43 26.13 -15.34
CA SER A 46 -11.16 26.02 -14.62
C SER A 46 -11.32 25.28 -13.29
N LEU A 47 -10.20 25.06 -12.57
CA LEU A 47 -10.18 24.45 -11.23
C LEU A 47 -11.14 25.10 -10.22
N SER A 48 -11.57 26.34 -10.48
CA SER A 48 -12.58 27.05 -9.69
C SER A 48 -13.90 26.27 -9.56
N THR A 49 -14.21 25.38 -10.51
CA THR A 49 -15.40 24.51 -10.45
C THR A 49 -15.37 23.52 -9.29
N LEU A 50 -14.18 23.17 -8.78
CA LEU A 50 -13.98 22.30 -7.62
C LEU A 50 -13.77 23.09 -6.31
N SER A 51 -13.80 24.43 -6.37
CA SER A 51 -13.43 25.29 -5.23
C SER A 51 -14.57 25.55 -4.23
N THR A 52 -15.79 25.06 -4.49
CA THR A 52 -16.92 25.21 -3.57
C THR A 52 -16.68 24.42 -2.28
N LYS A 53 -17.22 24.91 -1.16
CA LYS A 53 -17.02 24.30 0.17
C LYS A 53 -17.42 22.82 0.21
N GLU A 54 -18.56 22.49 -0.39
CA GLU A 54 -19.08 21.13 -0.48
C GLU A 54 -18.15 20.21 -1.28
N ARG A 55 -17.70 20.64 -2.47
CA ARG A 55 -16.81 19.85 -3.32
C ARG A 55 -15.44 19.66 -2.71
N LYS A 56 -14.90 20.68 -2.03
CA LYS A 56 -13.66 20.56 -1.25
C LYS A 56 -13.79 19.52 -0.13
N ALA A 57 -14.88 19.55 0.61
CA ALA A 57 -15.13 18.57 1.68
C ALA A 57 -15.22 17.14 1.12
N LEU A 58 -15.92 16.98 -0.01
CA LEU A 58 -16.03 15.70 -0.71
C LEU A 58 -14.66 15.18 -1.16
N ILE A 59 -13.85 16.00 -1.81
CA ILE A 59 -12.50 15.63 -2.25
C ILE A 59 -11.64 15.25 -1.05
N GLN A 60 -11.68 16.02 0.04
CA GLN A 60 -10.91 15.71 1.25
C GLN A 60 -11.32 14.38 1.88
N LYS A 61 -12.62 14.07 1.92
CA LYS A 61 -13.12 12.79 2.41
C LYS A 61 -12.52 11.63 1.62
N TYR A 62 -12.66 11.64 0.30
CA TYR A 62 -12.13 10.56 -0.55
C TYR A 62 -10.59 10.53 -0.59
N THR A 63 -9.92 11.68 -0.44
CA THR A 63 -8.47 11.71 -0.27
C THR A 63 -8.05 10.96 0.99
N LYS A 64 -8.75 11.17 2.12
CA LYS A 64 -8.50 10.42 3.36
C LYS A 64 -8.79 8.94 3.18
N GLU A 65 -9.91 8.59 2.55
CA GLU A 65 -10.23 7.18 2.26
C GLU A 65 -9.14 6.49 1.43
N GLN A 66 -8.57 7.19 0.45
CA GLN A 66 -7.46 6.67 -0.35
C GLN A 66 -6.17 6.49 0.46
N LEU A 67 -5.99 7.26 1.54
CA LEU A 67 -4.83 7.21 2.42
C LEU A 67 -5.01 6.26 3.62
N LEU A 68 -6.24 5.89 3.99
CA LEU A 68 -6.53 4.98 5.12
C LEU A 68 -5.68 3.69 5.10
N PRO A 69 -5.50 2.99 3.96
CA PRO A 69 -4.68 1.78 3.91
C PRO A 69 -3.20 2.00 4.23
N LEU A 70 -2.72 3.24 4.19
CA LEU A 70 -1.31 3.58 4.43
C LEU A 70 -0.99 3.78 5.92
N ASN A 71 -2.00 3.82 6.81
CA ASN A 71 -1.82 4.03 8.26
C ASN A 71 -0.85 5.16 8.59
N LEU A 72 -0.96 6.29 7.87
CA LEU A 72 -0.07 7.44 8.03
C LEU A 72 -0.40 8.21 9.32
N ASN A 73 0.61 8.77 9.97
CA ASN A 73 0.41 9.70 11.07
C ASN A 73 -0.10 11.07 10.55
N GLU A 74 -0.77 11.87 11.38
CA GLU A 74 -1.32 13.18 10.98
C GLU A 74 -0.29 14.12 10.32
N LYS A 75 0.98 14.07 10.76
CA LYS A 75 2.07 14.82 10.14
C LYS A 75 2.35 14.36 8.72
N GLU A 76 2.31 13.05 8.48
CA GLU A 76 2.57 12.44 7.17
C GLU A 76 1.39 12.69 6.21
N GLU A 77 0.16 12.66 6.71
CA GLU A 77 -1.03 13.07 5.95
C GLU A 77 -0.96 14.54 5.50
N GLN A 78 -0.60 15.45 6.41
CA GLN A 78 -0.43 16.88 6.08
C GLN A 78 0.69 17.10 5.07
N LEU A 79 1.79 16.35 5.19
CA LEU A 79 2.90 16.40 4.24
C LEU A 79 2.50 15.86 2.85
N TYR A 80 1.64 14.85 2.79
CA TYR A 80 1.07 14.33 1.54
C TYR A 80 0.23 15.40 0.82
N VAL A 81 -0.69 16.05 1.55
CA VAL A 81 -1.53 17.14 1.00
C VAL A 81 -0.67 18.29 0.45
N ASN A 82 0.49 18.55 1.07
CA ASN A 82 1.41 19.62 0.68
C ASN A 82 2.32 19.29 -0.52
N LYS A 83 2.14 18.16 -1.21
CA LYS A 83 2.75 17.76 -2.50
C LYS A 83 4.29 17.69 -2.59
N LYS A 84 5.05 18.21 -1.63
CA LYS A 84 6.53 18.21 -1.64
C LYS A 84 7.16 16.86 -1.25
N THR A 85 6.45 16.04 -0.47
CA THR A 85 6.98 14.77 0.08
C THR A 85 6.32 13.53 -0.54
N ARG A 86 5.36 13.72 -1.44
CA ARG A 86 4.57 12.62 -2.02
C ARG A 86 5.41 11.71 -2.92
N GLN A 87 6.24 12.28 -3.78
CA GLN A 87 7.14 11.48 -4.63
C GLN A 87 8.17 10.74 -3.76
N ALA A 88 8.75 11.44 -2.78
CA ALA A 88 9.71 10.84 -1.86
C ALA A 88 9.11 9.67 -1.05
N LEU A 89 7.87 9.80 -0.55
CA LEU A 89 7.19 8.72 0.17
C LEU A 89 6.81 7.54 -0.73
N LEU A 90 6.42 7.80 -1.97
CA LEU A 90 6.14 6.73 -2.94
C LEU A 90 7.41 5.99 -3.33
N ASP A 91 8.51 6.72 -3.57
CA ASP A 91 9.80 6.14 -3.92
C ASP A 91 10.39 5.33 -2.76
N THR A 92 10.28 5.81 -1.51
CA THR A 92 10.71 5.04 -0.33
C THR A 92 9.85 3.81 -0.13
N ASN A 93 8.53 3.91 -0.30
CA ASN A 93 7.64 2.75 -0.15
C ASN A 93 7.93 1.69 -1.23
N LYS A 94 8.20 2.12 -2.46
CA LYS A 94 8.67 1.24 -3.54
C LYS A 94 9.98 0.55 -3.17
N GLY A 95 10.98 1.29 -2.70
CA GLY A 95 12.26 0.73 -2.25
C GLY A 95 12.11 -0.23 -1.06
N LEU A 96 11.19 0.04 -0.13
CA LEU A 96 10.87 -0.87 0.97
C LEU A 96 10.23 -2.18 0.47
N LYS A 97 9.29 -2.11 -0.49
CA LYS A 97 8.70 -3.30 -1.11
C LYS A 97 9.77 -4.15 -1.82
N GLU A 98 10.65 -3.51 -2.59
CA GLU A 98 11.77 -4.16 -3.26
C GLU A 98 12.70 -4.85 -2.24
N LYS A 99 13.03 -4.17 -1.13
CA LYS A 99 13.85 -4.75 -0.07
C LYS A 99 13.19 -5.92 0.65
N ILE A 100 11.88 -5.88 0.87
CA ILE A 100 11.14 -7.03 1.41
C ILE A 100 11.25 -8.23 0.45
N THR A 101 11.09 -8.00 -0.85
CA THR A 101 11.23 -9.08 -1.84
C THR A 101 12.64 -9.65 -1.90
N GLU A 102 13.66 -8.80 -1.81
CA GLU A 102 15.07 -9.19 -1.76
C GLU A 102 15.37 -10.04 -0.51
N LEU A 103 14.99 -9.55 0.68
CA LEU A 103 15.16 -10.29 1.94
C LEU A 103 14.39 -11.62 1.94
N GLY A 104 13.21 -11.67 1.32
CA GLY A 104 12.47 -12.92 1.15
C GLY A 104 13.22 -13.93 0.29
N ASN A 105 13.87 -13.47 -0.79
CA ASN A 105 14.68 -14.32 -1.65
C ASN A 105 15.95 -14.81 -0.92
N GLU A 106 16.65 -13.93 -0.20
CA GLU A 106 17.81 -14.30 0.60
C GLU A 106 17.46 -15.32 1.68
N LEU A 107 16.34 -15.13 2.38
CA LEU A 107 15.86 -16.09 3.37
C LEU A 107 15.60 -17.47 2.74
N ASN A 108 14.90 -17.51 1.61
CA ASN A 108 14.61 -18.74 0.89
C ASN A 108 15.90 -19.47 0.44
N GLN A 109 16.88 -18.72 -0.07
CA GLN A 109 18.19 -19.28 -0.44
C GLN A 109 18.93 -19.83 0.77
N ASN A 110 18.99 -19.08 1.87
CA ASN A 110 19.62 -19.53 3.10
C ASN A 110 18.94 -20.78 3.66
N THR A 111 17.60 -20.86 3.61
CA THR A 111 16.87 -22.07 4.01
C THR A 111 17.22 -23.26 3.13
N ALA A 112 17.31 -23.09 1.81
CA ALA A 112 17.70 -24.17 0.90
C ALA A 112 19.13 -24.67 1.18
N ILE A 113 20.08 -23.75 1.39
CA ILE A 113 21.47 -24.07 1.74
C ILE A 113 21.54 -24.81 3.09
N LEU A 114 20.78 -24.37 4.10
CA LEU A 114 20.74 -25.05 5.40
C LEU A 114 20.19 -26.48 5.28
N ILE A 115 19.16 -26.70 4.48
CA ILE A 115 18.64 -28.04 4.20
C ILE A 115 19.73 -28.91 3.55
N GLU A 116 20.47 -28.36 2.59
CA GLU A 116 21.55 -29.08 1.92
C GLU A 116 22.69 -29.43 2.90
N ILE A 117 23.08 -28.49 3.78
CA ILE A 117 24.05 -28.75 4.84
C ILE A 117 23.56 -29.87 5.77
N ILE A 118 22.31 -29.80 6.23
CA ILE A 118 21.71 -30.84 7.09
C ILE A 118 21.78 -32.20 6.40
N ASN A 119 21.42 -32.27 5.12
CA ASN A 119 21.48 -33.51 4.35
C ASN A 119 22.92 -34.03 4.21
N GLN A 120 23.89 -33.15 3.94
CA GLN A 120 25.31 -33.53 3.87
C GLN A 120 25.83 -34.06 5.21
N VAL A 121 25.42 -33.46 6.33
CA VAL A 121 25.80 -33.93 7.67
C VAL A 121 25.13 -35.27 7.97
N LYS A 122 23.83 -35.45 7.69
CA LYS A 122 23.14 -36.75 7.83
C LYS A 122 23.80 -37.86 7.02
N LEU A 123 24.26 -37.57 5.81
CA LEU A 123 24.90 -38.56 4.93
C LEU A 123 26.32 -38.96 5.40
N ARG A 124 27.05 -38.03 6.04
CA ARG A 124 28.46 -38.23 6.42
C ARG A 124 28.66 -38.62 7.89
N THR A 125 27.62 -38.52 8.71
CA THR A 125 27.71 -38.75 10.16
C THR A 125 26.49 -39.54 10.67
N ASN A 126 26.68 -40.36 11.70
CA ASN A 126 25.58 -41.08 12.39
C ASN A 126 24.86 -40.18 13.44
N LEU A 127 24.80 -38.88 13.20
CA LEU A 127 24.10 -37.95 14.10
C LEU A 127 22.59 -38.03 13.87
N GLU A 128 21.82 -38.32 14.92
CA GLU A 128 20.36 -38.25 14.94
C GLU A 128 19.91 -36.77 14.98
N LEU A 129 20.10 -36.09 13.85
CA LEU A 129 19.81 -34.67 13.67
C LEU A 129 18.35 -34.30 13.95
N ASP A 130 17.42 -35.23 13.74
CA ASP A 130 16.00 -35.02 14.01
C ASP A 130 15.74 -34.83 15.51
N ASP A 131 16.44 -35.55 16.38
CA ASP A 131 16.34 -35.41 17.84
C ASP A 131 16.97 -34.11 18.33
N LEU A 132 18.09 -33.70 17.71
CA LEU A 132 18.76 -32.43 18.00
C LEU A 132 17.94 -31.20 17.60
N LEU A 133 17.20 -31.29 16.50
CA LEU A 133 16.40 -30.18 15.96
C LEU A 133 14.99 -30.11 16.56
N SER A 134 14.47 -31.23 17.07
CA SER A 134 13.13 -31.34 17.66
C SER A 134 12.78 -30.26 18.71
N PRO A 135 13.66 -29.93 19.68
CA PRO A 135 13.35 -28.90 20.68
C PRO A 135 13.11 -27.52 20.07
N TYR A 136 13.85 -27.19 19.02
CA TYR A 136 13.78 -25.90 18.35
C TYR A 136 12.51 -25.78 17.50
N LEU A 137 12.15 -26.84 16.76
CA LEU A 137 10.90 -26.93 15.99
C LEU A 137 9.65 -26.78 16.88
N ILE A 138 9.63 -27.41 18.05
CA ILE A 138 8.52 -27.31 19.00
C ILE A 138 8.39 -25.88 19.56
N SER A 139 9.51 -25.23 19.84
CA SER A 139 9.54 -23.85 20.33
C SER A 139 8.98 -22.86 19.30
N GLU A 140 9.30 -23.09 18.03
CA GLU A 140 8.89 -22.24 16.91
C GLU A 140 7.40 -22.41 16.58
N LEU A 141 6.88 -23.66 16.58
CA LEU A 141 5.45 -23.95 16.45
C LEU A 141 4.62 -23.28 17.55
N LYS A 142 5.10 -23.29 18.81
CA LYS A 142 4.45 -22.59 19.93
C LYS A 142 4.42 -21.07 19.69
N ASN A 143 5.50 -20.48 19.18
CA ASN A 143 5.55 -19.04 18.92
C ASN A 143 4.65 -18.62 17.75
N GLN A 144 4.61 -19.40 16.66
CA GLN A 144 3.69 -19.15 15.55
C GLN A 144 2.21 -19.24 15.98
N SER A 145 1.88 -20.17 16.88
CA SER A 145 0.51 -20.30 17.43
C SER A 145 0.05 -19.09 18.24
N LYS A 146 1.00 -18.35 18.85
CA LYS A 146 0.71 -17.11 19.59
C LYS A 146 0.53 -15.91 18.67
N LEU A 147 1.31 -15.85 17.58
CA LEU A 147 1.23 -14.77 16.58
C LEU A 147 -0.08 -14.80 15.77
N LYS A 148 -0.68 -15.98 15.55
CA LYS A 148 -1.98 -16.11 14.84
C LYS A 148 -3.22 -15.79 15.69
N LYS A 149 -3.05 -15.46 16.98
CA LYS A 149 -4.16 -15.19 17.93
C LYS A 149 -4.37 -13.70 18.22
N ILE A 150 -3.63 -12.81 17.56
CA ILE A 150 -3.75 -11.35 17.64
C ILE A 150 -4.32 -10.88 16.31
#